data_AF-A0A925HQ17-F1
#
_entry.id   AF-A0A925HQ17-F1
#
_cell.length_a   1.000
_cell.length_b   1.000
_cell.length_c   1.000
_cell.angle_alpha   90.00
_cell.angle_beta   90.00
_cell.angle_gamma   90.00
#
_symmetry.space_group_name_H-M   'P 1'
#
loop_
_entity.id
_entity.type
_entity.pdbx_description
1 polymer ?
#
loop_
_entity_poly.entity_id
_entity_poly.type
_entity_poly.pdbx_seq_one_letter_code
_entity_poly.pdbx_strand_id
1 'polypeptide(L)'
;MPRTPASKDDYVIAVGKVVNNATLSEAYMFTAFKIISGCTTPIASAIFYTLDSIQGKKFLLMRILKEVGDPQDTEYIEAIIEAAKKANNQRREVAHAVILFTTKDGTSPPHEIVSPKSRQSKPLTKDWLSLLIRHSVEACTEGYQAFQKLCEKHGVPAIPEL
;
A
#
# COMPACT_ATOMS: atom_id res chain seq x y z
N MET A 1 -17.51 24.39 3.56
CA MET A 1 -18.44 23.42 4.18
C MET A 1 -17.94 23.07 5.57
N PRO A 2 -18.78 23.02 6.61
CA PRO A 2 -18.37 22.58 7.94
C PRO A 2 -17.88 21.13 7.87
N ARG A 3 -16.69 20.87 8.40
CA ARG A 3 -16.05 19.55 8.40
C ARG A 3 -16.67 18.69 9.50
N THR A 4 -17.30 17.57 9.14
CA THR A 4 -17.90 16.65 10.11
C THR A 4 -16.78 15.82 10.76
N PRO A 5 -16.63 15.84 12.10
CA PRO A 5 -15.68 14.99 12.81
C PRO A 5 -15.93 13.51 12.53
N ALA A 6 -14.86 12.73 12.38
CA ALA A 6 -14.95 11.29 12.27
C ALA A 6 -15.18 10.65 13.63
N SER A 7 -16.03 9.63 13.69
CA SER A 7 -16.15 8.75 14.85
C SER A 7 -15.00 7.76 14.92
N LYS A 8 -14.87 7.06 16.06
CA LYS A 8 -13.93 5.94 16.22
C LYS A 8 -14.21 4.82 15.21
N ASP A 9 -15.47 4.53 14.93
CA ASP A 9 -15.84 3.47 13.99
C ASP A 9 -15.49 3.85 12.55
N ASP A 10 -15.76 5.10 12.14
CA ASP A 10 -15.35 5.62 10.83
C ASP A 10 -13.83 5.43 10.64
N TYR A 11 -13.06 5.70 11.69
CA TYR A 11 -11.61 5.55 11.69
C TYR A 11 -11.17 4.08 11.58
N VAL A 12 -11.71 3.19 12.41
CA VAL A 12 -11.35 1.75 12.38
C VAL A 12 -11.65 1.14 11.02
N ILE A 13 -12.78 1.51 10.40
CA ILE A 13 -13.14 1.09 9.04
C ILE A 13 -12.10 1.60 8.03
N ALA A 14 -11.71 2.87 8.12
CA ALA A 14 -10.70 3.44 7.24
C ALA A 14 -9.34 2.75 7.37
N VAL A 15 -8.89 2.50 8.61
CA VAL A 15 -7.66 1.72 8.89
C VAL A 15 -7.74 0.37 8.21
N GLY A 16 -8.81 -0.40 8.46
CA GLY A 16 -8.97 -1.74 7.92
C GLY A 16 -8.89 -1.77 6.40
N LYS A 17 -9.61 -0.84 5.73
CA LYS A 17 -9.61 -0.74 4.26
C LYS A 17 -8.23 -0.36 3.70
N VAL A 18 -7.61 0.67 4.28
CA VAL A 18 -6.32 1.17 3.78
C VAL A 18 -5.20 0.16 4.02
N VAL A 19 -5.19 -0.52 5.16
CA VAL A 19 -4.24 -1.61 5.46
C VAL A 19 -4.44 -2.76 4.48
N ASN A 20 -5.68 -3.21 4.27
CA ASN A 20 -5.98 -4.28 3.32
C ASN A 20 -5.50 -3.95 1.89
N ASN A 21 -5.77 -2.73 1.41
CA ASN A 21 -5.35 -2.30 0.08
C ASN A 21 -3.82 -2.20 -0.06
N ALA A 22 -3.12 -1.76 0.99
CA ALA A 22 -1.65 -1.77 1.01
C ALA A 22 -1.09 -3.20 0.98
N THR A 23 -1.66 -4.11 1.77
CA THR A 23 -1.28 -5.53 1.78
C THR A 23 -1.51 -6.19 0.42
N LEU A 24 -2.67 -5.98 -0.20
CA LEU A 24 -2.95 -6.50 -1.54
C LEU A 24 -1.97 -5.97 -2.59
N SER A 25 -1.64 -4.67 -2.53
CA SER A 25 -0.68 -4.07 -3.44
C SER A 25 0.74 -4.66 -3.28
N GLU A 26 1.13 -4.99 -2.05
CA GLU A 26 2.38 -5.73 -1.80
C GLU A 26 2.32 -7.19 -2.27
N ALA A 27 1.17 -7.85 -2.17
CA ALA A 27 0.98 -9.21 -2.67
C ALA A 27 1.10 -9.27 -4.21
N TYR A 28 0.56 -8.27 -4.93
CA TYR A 28 0.79 -8.13 -6.37
C TYR A 28 2.28 -7.97 -6.67
N MET A 29 2.99 -7.17 -5.89
CA MET A 29 4.42 -6.93 -6.06
C MET A 29 5.26 -8.19 -5.76
N PHE A 30 4.87 -8.98 -4.76
CA PHE A 30 5.48 -10.28 -4.45
C PHE A 30 5.26 -11.29 -5.58
N THR A 31 4.02 -11.41 -6.06
CA THR A 31 3.68 -12.35 -7.14
C THR A 31 4.37 -11.95 -8.43
N ALA A 32 4.42 -10.66 -8.72
CA ALA A 32 5.17 -10.10 -9.84
C ALA A 32 6.67 -10.44 -9.76
N PHE A 33 7.30 -10.28 -8.58
CA PHE A 33 8.67 -10.73 -8.35
C PHE A 33 8.85 -12.24 -8.63
N LYS A 34 7.92 -13.08 -8.15
CA LYS A 34 7.95 -14.53 -8.42
C LYS A 34 7.91 -14.83 -9.92
N ILE A 35 7.01 -14.18 -10.66
CA ILE A 35 6.86 -14.33 -12.12
C ILE A 35 8.19 -14.02 -12.83
N ILE A 36 8.76 -12.84 -12.59
CA ILE A 36 9.96 -12.40 -13.32
C ILE A 36 11.25 -13.09 -12.87
N SER A 37 11.30 -13.61 -11.64
CA SER A 37 12.48 -14.31 -11.11
C SER A 37 12.47 -15.82 -11.38
N GLY A 38 11.31 -16.41 -11.72
CA GLY A 38 11.15 -17.85 -11.88
C GLY A 38 11.36 -18.66 -10.58
N CYS A 39 11.43 -18.00 -9.42
CA CYS A 39 11.66 -18.66 -8.15
C CYS A 39 10.44 -19.48 -7.70
N THR A 40 10.69 -20.57 -6.96
CA THR A 40 9.60 -21.25 -6.23
C THR A 40 9.09 -20.38 -5.10
N THR A 41 7.83 -20.55 -4.70
CA THR A 41 7.19 -19.71 -3.66
C THR A 41 8.00 -19.62 -2.35
N PRO A 42 8.57 -20.70 -1.79
CA PRO A 42 9.37 -20.61 -0.56
C PRO A 42 10.64 -19.76 -0.71
N ILE A 43 11.34 -19.90 -1.83
CA ILE A 43 12.56 -19.12 -2.13
C ILE A 43 12.19 -17.66 -2.36
N ALA A 44 11.14 -17.43 -3.15
CA ALA A 44 10.68 -16.09 -3.43
C ALA A 44 10.28 -15.35 -2.14
N SER A 45 9.52 -16.02 -1.27
CA SER A 45 9.07 -15.48 0.01
C SER A 45 10.26 -15.11 0.91
N ALA A 46 11.24 -16.03 1.05
CA ALA A 46 12.45 -15.78 1.84
C ALA A 46 13.24 -14.56 1.34
N ILE A 47 13.35 -14.35 0.03
CA ILE A 47 14.08 -13.20 -0.53
C ILE A 47 13.26 -11.91 -0.35
N PHE A 48 12.01 -11.93 -0.79
CA PHE A 48 11.19 -10.72 -0.91
C PHE A 48 10.79 -10.14 0.44
N TYR A 49 10.43 -11.00 1.40
CA TYR A 49 9.99 -10.57 2.73
C TYR A 49 11.14 -10.32 3.72
N THR A 50 12.39 -10.64 3.35
CA THR A 50 13.57 -10.16 4.11
C THR A 50 13.77 -8.64 3.94
N LEU A 51 13.14 -8.04 2.92
CA LEU A 51 13.19 -6.60 2.68
C LEU A 51 11.99 -5.89 3.32
N ASP A 52 12.23 -5.18 4.43
CA ASP A 52 11.16 -4.51 5.20
C ASP A 52 10.59 -3.24 4.54
N SER A 53 11.24 -2.72 3.50
CA SER A 53 10.85 -1.46 2.86
C SER A 53 10.46 -1.64 1.40
N ILE A 54 9.42 -0.92 0.97
CA ILE A 54 9.02 -0.83 -0.45
C ILE A 54 10.20 -0.36 -1.32
N GLN A 55 11.05 0.52 -0.79
CA GLN A 55 12.24 0.98 -1.52
C GLN A 55 13.25 -0.15 -1.73
N GLY A 56 13.51 -0.98 -0.70
CA GLY A 56 14.37 -2.16 -0.82
C GLY A 56 13.81 -3.16 -1.84
N LYS A 57 12.51 -3.46 -1.75
CA LYS A 57 11.82 -4.36 -2.68
C LYS A 57 11.82 -3.80 -4.12
N LYS A 58 11.68 -2.48 -4.31
CA LYS A 58 11.86 -1.81 -5.61
C LYS A 58 13.26 -2.07 -6.16
N PHE A 59 14.31 -1.84 -5.37
CA PHE A 59 15.68 -2.07 -5.84
C PHE A 59 15.91 -3.53 -6.26
N LEU A 60 15.37 -4.50 -5.53
CA LEU A 60 15.42 -5.91 -5.91
C LEU A 60 14.76 -6.16 -7.27
N LEU A 61 13.51 -5.70 -7.45
CA LEU A 61 12.76 -5.86 -8.71
C LEU A 61 13.48 -5.22 -9.90
N MET A 62 13.97 -3.99 -9.76
CA MET A 62 14.68 -3.30 -10.84
C MET A 62 15.98 -4.00 -11.23
N ARG A 63 16.68 -4.64 -10.28
CA ARG A 63 17.87 -5.44 -10.58
C ARG A 63 17.54 -6.68 -11.41
N ILE A 64 16.44 -7.35 -11.10
CA ILE A 64 16.01 -8.55 -11.84
C ILE A 64 15.55 -8.17 -13.24
N LEU A 65 14.76 -7.10 -13.37
CA LEU A 65 14.33 -6.57 -14.66
C LEU A 65 15.50 -6.23 -15.58
N LYS A 66 16.61 -5.71 -15.02
CA LYS A 66 17.82 -5.43 -15.78
C LYS A 66 18.44 -6.69 -16.39
N GLU A 67 18.38 -7.81 -15.69
CA GLU A 67 18.88 -9.10 -16.18
C GLU A 67 17.91 -9.78 -17.15
N VAL A 68 16.59 -9.65 -16.93
CA VAL A 68 15.55 -10.16 -17.83
C VAL A 68 15.57 -9.41 -19.16
N GLY A 69 15.75 -8.08 -19.12
CA GLY A 69 15.90 -7.24 -20.31
C GLY A 69 14.61 -6.99 -21.09
N ASP A 70 13.43 -7.31 -20.54
CA ASP A 70 12.15 -7.13 -21.19
C ASP A 70 11.50 -5.75 -20.87
N PRO A 71 11.30 -4.88 -21.87
CA PRO A 71 10.73 -3.55 -21.67
C PRO A 71 9.27 -3.55 -21.18
N GLN A 72 8.45 -4.52 -21.61
CA GLN A 72 7.04 -4.58 -21.19
C GLN A 72 6.94 -5.04 -19.73
N ASP A 73 7.78 -6.00 -19.32
CA ASP A 73 7.83 -6.39 -17.90
C ASP A 73 8.26 -5.20 -17.04
N THR A 74 9.22 -4.40 -17.54
CA THR A 74 9.66 -3.19 -16.84
C THR A 74 8.50 -2.21 -16.63
N GLU A 75 7.72 -1.92 -17.67
CA GLU A 75 6.55 -1.03 -17.58
C GLU A 75 5.52 -1.52 -16.55
N TYR A 76 5.15 -2.81 -16.60
CA TYR A 76 4.15 -3.36 -15.69
C TYR A 76 4.64 -3.38 -14.24
N ILE A 77 5.89 -3.77 -14.01
CA ILE A 77 6.48 -3.84 -12.68
C ILE A 77 6.63 -2.44 -12.07
N GLU A 78 7.05 -1.44 -12.85
CA GLU A 78 7.12 -0.05 -12.37
C GLU A 78 5.75 0.48 -11.95
N ALA A 79 4.70 0.20 -12.74
CA ALA A 79 3.33 0.56 -12.38
C ALA A 79 2.87 -0.12 -11.07
N ILE A 80 3.17 -1.42 -10.89
CA ILE A 80 2.86 -2.15 -9.64
C ILE A 80 3.60 -1.54 -8.45
N ILE A 81 4.88 -1.20 -8.60
CA ILE A 81 5.69 -0.59 -7.53
C ILE A 81 5.13 0.78 -7.14
N GLU A 82 4.80 1.63 -8.10
CA GLU A 82 4.26 2.96 -7.81
C GLU A 82 2.87 2.89 -7.18
N ALA A 83 2.01 1.97 -7.63
CA ALA A 83 0.75 1.65 -6.96
C ALA A 83 0.95 1.20 -5.50
N ALA A 84 1.87 0.27 -5.25
CA ALA A 84 2.17 -0.21 -3.90
C ALA A 84 2.71 0.89 -2.99
N LYS A 85 3.53 1.81 -3.52
CA LYS A 85 3.97 3.02 -2.79
C LYS A 85 2.80 3.93 -2.44
N LYS A 86 1.93 4.25 -3.41
CA LYS A 86 0.75 5.11 -3.17
C LYS A 86 -0.15 4.52 -2.07
N ALA A 87 -0.43 3.22 -2.13
CA ALA A 87 -1.25 2.52 -1.13
C ALA A 87 -0.59 2.52 0.26
N ASN A 88 0.71 2.23 0.34
CA ASN A 88 1.45 2.26 1.59
C ASN A 88 1.57 3.68 2.19
N ASN A 89 1.64 4.72 1.35
CA ASN A 89 1.60 6.10 1.83
C ASN A 89 0.27 6.40 2.53
N GLN A 90 -0.87 6.00 1.95
CA GLN A 90 -2.16 6.17 2.63
C GLN A 90 -2.20 5.42 3.96
N ARG A 91 -1.64 4.20 4.02
CA ARG A 91 -1.54 3.43 5.27
C ARG A 91 -0.72 4.17 6.33
N ARG A 92 0.39 4.80 5.94
CA ARG A 92 1.23 5.59 6.84
C ARG A 92 0.50 6.81 7.39
N GLU A 93 -0.28 7.52 6.56
CA GLU A 93 -1.10 8.65 7.00
C GLU A 93 -2.08 8.24 8.12
N VAL A 94 -2.76 7.10 7.94
CA VAL A 94 -3.66 6.58 8.98
C VAL A 94 -2.88 6.10 10.21
N ALA A 95 -1.75 5.41 10.04
CA ALA A 95 -0.94 4.93 11.17
C ALA A 95 -0.44 6.08 12.06
N HIS A 96 -0.04 7.21 11.48
CA HIS A 96 0.35 8.40 12.23
C HIS A 96 -0.83 9.03 12.99
N ALA A 97 -2.07 8.88 12.51
CA ALA A 97 -3.26 9.29 13.24
C ALA A 97 -3.56 8.37 14.45
N VAL A 98 -3.21 7.07 14.42
CA VAL A 98 -3.41 6.12 15.55
C VAL A 98 -2.72 6.61 16.82
N ILE A 99 -1.49 7.12 16.69
CA ILE A 99 -0.63 7.52 17.81
C ILE A 99 -1.27 8.61 18.70
N LEU A 100 -2.29 9.32 18.19
CA LEU A 100 -3.00 10.37 18.90
C LEU A 100 -4.24 9.91 19.69
N PHE A 101 -4.76 8.70 19.44
CA PHE A 101 -5.89 8.14 20.19
C PHE A 101 -5.53 7.75 21.62
N THR A 102 -4.25 7.51 21.90
CA THR A 102 -3.74 7.03 23.19
C THR A 102 -3.61 8.13 24.26
N THR A 103 -4.37 9.22 24.17
CA THR A 103 -4.47 10.24 25.23
C THR A 103 -5.49 9.81 26.29
N LYS A 104 -4.95 9.22 27.38
CA LYS A 104 -5.48 8.88 28.73
C LYS A 104 -6.94 8.46 28.98
N ASP A 105 -7.93 8.98 28.26
CA ASP A 105 -9.35 8.85 28.66
C ASP A 105 -10.22 8.10 27.63
N GLY A 106 -9.67 7.68 26.48
CA GLY A 106 -10.35 6.82 25.49
C GLY A 106 -11.59 7.40 24.81
N THR A 107 -11.98 8.62 25.18
CA THR A 107 -13.18 9.35 24.76
C THR A 107 -12.88 10.50 23.79
N SER A 108 -11.60 10.84 23.62
CA SER A 108 -11.17 11.91 22.70
C SER A 108 -11.38 11.50 21.24
N PRO A 109 -11.95 12.38 20.39
CA PRO A 109 -12.09 12.12 18.97
C PRO A 109 -10.71 11.97 18.31
N PRO A 110 -10.64 11.27 17.15
CA PRO A 110 -9.41 11.12 16.40
C PRO A 110 -8.79 12.46 15.99
N HIS A 111 -7.47 12.59 15.98
CA HIS A 111 -6.78 13.80 15.53
C HIS A 111 -5.70 13.49 14.48
N GLU A 112 -5.43 14.46 13.60
CA GLU A 112 -4.32 14.51 12.64
C GLU A 112 -3.19 15.38 13.20
N ILE A 113 -1.94 14.93 13.16
CA ILE A 113 -0.77 15.79 13.45
C ILE A 113 -0.46 16.60 12.20
N VAL A 114 -0.71 17.91 12.24
CA VAL A 114 -0.39 18.81 11.12
C VAL A 114 1.11 19.12 11.07
N SER A 115 1.81 19.05 12.21
CA SER A 115 3.27 19.07 12.28
C SER A 115 3.79 18.47 13.60
N PRO A 116 4.76 17.54 13.54
CA PRO A 116 5.37 16.94 14.75
C PRO A 116 6.00 17.97 15.69
N LYS A 117 6.45 19.11 15.14
CA LYS A 117 7.13 20.17 15.88
C LYS A 117 6.16 21.19 16.50
N SER A 118 4.99 21.42 15.90
CA SER A 118 4.08 22.46 16.36
C SER A 118 3.02 21.97 17.36
N ARG A 119 2.89 20.65 17.58
CA ARG A 119 1.80 20.02 18.35
C ARG A 119 0.39 20.47 17.91
N GLN A 120 0.26 21.06 16.72
CA GLN A 120 -1.04 21.42 16.18
C GLN A 120 -1.73 20.16 15.70
N SER A 121 -2.81 19.81 16.38
CA SER A 121 -3.70 18.72 15.99
C SER A 121 -4.98 19.29 15.43
N LYS A 122 -5.50 18.66 14.38
CA LYS A 122 -6.85 18.92 13.85
C LYS A 122 -7.71 17.69 14.03
N PRO A 123 -9.02 17.82 14.35
CA PRO A 123 -9.91 16.68 14.38
C PRO A 123 -9.91 15.99 13.02
N LEU A 124 -9.82 14.65 12.99
CA LEU A 124 -10.04 13.90 11.75
C LEU A 124 -11.47 14.13 11.28
N THR A 125 -11.63 14.22 9.97
CA THR A 125 -12.91 14.44 9.35
C THR A 125 -13.31 13.22 8.54
N LYS A 126 -14.62 12.99 8.39
CA LYS A 126 -15.12 11.92 7.52
C LYS A 126 -14.63 12.09 6.08
N ASP A 127 -14.53 13.33 5.60
CA ASP A 127 -14.04 13.64 4.25
C ASP A 127 -12.58 13.23 4.06
N TRP A 128 -11.72 13.49 5.06
CA TRP A 128 -10.31 13.11 5.00
C TRP A 128 -10.16 11.58 4.98
N LEU A 129 -10.88 10.86 5.85
CA LEU A 129 -10.86 9.40 5.86
C LEU A 129 -11.38 8.82 4.53
N SER A 130 -12.46 9.40 4.00
CA SER A 130 -13.03 8.98 2.71
C SER A 130 -12.05 9.22 1.56
N LEU A 131 -11.31 10.34 1.58
CA LEU A 131 -10.29 10.65 0.60
C LEU A 131 -9.14 9.63 0.64
N LEU A 132 -8.64 9.29 1.84
CA LEU A 132 -7.61 8.27 2.00
C LEU A 132 -8.05 6.90 1.51
N ILE A 133 -9.28 6.48 1.86
CA ILE A 133 -9.85 5.22 1.38
C ILE A 133 -9.90 5.24 -0.15
N ARG A 134 -10.43 6.31 -0.75
CA ARG A 134 -10.55 6.43 -2.21
C ARG A 134 -9.18 6.32 -2.89
N HIS A 135 -8.19 7.10 -2.45
CA HIS A 135 -6.84 7.04 -3.02
C HIS A 135 -6.19 5.66 -2.83
N SER A 136 -6.45 4.97 -1.71
CA SER A 136 -5.94 3.60 -1.50
C SER A 136 -6.60 2.58 -2.44
N VAL A 137 -7.89 2.73 -2.74
CA VAL A 137 -8.63 1.87 -3.68
C VAL A 137 -8.16 2.12 -5.10
N GLU A 138 -8.01 3.39 -5.51
CA GLU A 138 -7.47 3.77 -6.81
C GLU A 138 -6.08 3.17 -7.01
N ALA A 139 -5.16 3.37 -6.05
CA ALA A 139 -3.82 2.80 -6.10
C ALA A 139 -3.84 1.26 -6.20
N CYS A 140 -4.65 0.59 -5.38
CA CYS A 140 -4.78 -0.87 -5.42
C CYS A 140 -5.33 -1.37 -6.77
N THR A 141 -6.27 -0.64 -7.36
CA THR A 141 -6.89 -0.98 -8.65
C THR A 141 -5.89 -0.79 -9.80
N GLU A 142 -5.15 0.32 -9.81
CA GLU A 142 -4.05 0.56 -10.76
C GLU A 142 -3.02 -0.57 -10.69
N GLY A 143 -2.61 -0.96 -9.47
CA GLY A 143 -1.66 -2.05 -9.25
C GLY A 143 -2.19 -3.40 -9.75
N TYR A 144 -3.47 -3.70 -9.49
CA TYR A 144 -4.09 -4.92 -9.98
C TYR A 144 -4.16 -4.98 -11.51
N GLN A 145 -4.51 -3.88 -12.18
CA GLN A 145 -4.56 -3.81 -13.63
C GLN A 145 -3.19 -4.04 -14.28
N ALA A 146 -2.13 -3.47 -13.72
CA ALA A 146 -0.77 -3.73 -14.18
C ALA A 146 -0.36 -5.19 -13.94
N PHE A 147 -0.73 -5.75 -12.78
CA PHE A 147 -0.50 -7.14 -12.45
C PHE A 147 -1.24 -8.11 -13.38
N GLN A 148 -2.48 -7.81 -13.76
CA GLN A 148 -3.24 -8.60 -14.73
C GLN A 148 -2.52 -8.67 -16.08
N LYS A 149 -2.06 -7.53 -16.60
CA LYS A 149 -1.30 -7.47 -17.87
C LYS A 149 -0.01 -8.28 -17.80
N LEU A 150 0.72 -8.20 -16.68
CA LEU A 150 1.90 -9.04 -16.45
C LEU A 150 1.54 -10.53 -16.47
N CYS A 151 0.48 -10.92 -15.76
CA CYS A 151 0.04 -12.32 -15.69
C CYS A 151 -0.39 -12.86 -17.06
N GLU A 152 -1.18 -12.09 -17.81
CA GLU A 152 -1.63 -12.43 -19.16
C GLU A 152 -0.44 -12.67 -20.10
N LYS A 153 0.56 -11.79 -20.05
CA LYS A 153 1.77 -11.93 -20.86
C LYS A 153 2.55 -13.22 -20.57
N HIS A 154 2.65 -13.58 -19.29
CA HIS A 154 3.39 -14.77 -18.85
C HIS A 154 2.53 -16.05 -18.83
N GLY A 155 1.27 -15.99 -19.27
CA GLY A 155 0.37 -17.14 -19.34
C GLY A 155 -0.02 -17.72 -17.98
N VAL A 156 -0.04 -16.88 -16.93
CA VAL A 156 -0.37 -17.28 -15.54
C VAL A 156 -1.69 -16.62 -15.08
N PRO A 157 -2.44 -17.24 -14.16
CA PRO A 157 -3.66 -16.63 -13.63
C PRO A 157 -3.34 -15.42 -12.74
N ALA A 158 -4.14 -14.35 -12.87
CA ALA A 158 -4.00 -13.12 -12.09
C ALA A 158 -4.57 -13.26 -10.67
N ILE A 159 -4.02 -14.19 -9.90
CA ILE A 159 -4.37 -14.45 -8.50
C ILE A 159 -3.13 -14.13 -7.66
N PRO A 160 -3.17 -13.14 -6.75
CA PRO A 160 -2.07 -12.92 -5.84
C PRO A 160 -1.90 -14.14 -4.93
N GLU A 161 -0.72 -14.74 -4.92
CA GLU A 161 -0.37 -15.79 -3.95
C GLU A 161 0.04 -15.11 -2.64
N LEU A 162 -0.70 -15.39 -1.56
CA LEU A 162 -0.42 -14.94 -0.19
C LEU A 162 0.43 -15.97 0.55
#